data_AF-A0A1Y1L310-F1
#
_entry.id   AF-A0A1Y1L310-F1
#
_cell.length_a   1.000
_cell.length_b   1.000
_cell.length_c   1.000
_cell.angle_alpha   90.00
_cell.angle_beta   90.00
_cell.angle_gamma   90.00
#
_symmetry.space_group_name_H-M   'P 1'
#
loop_
_entity.id
_entity.type
_entity.pdbx_description
1 polymer ?
#
loop_
_entity_poly.entity_id
_entity_poly.type
_entity_poly.pdbx_seq_one_letter_code
_entity_poly.pdbx_strand_id
1 'polypeptide(L)'
;MNCHRLLCFLPLIITCVSAEFVCSELTFKDNVVAIHELDRTHRKTVTGCISGQSLLLKNLKRIVVKDQQIHALYRGAVSNIPHPFELTLVNNRITTIRKEAFLNIGAHSINLNCNNLKWVERYSFNNLTSLEVIDLDYNKIQTMPKCVFHNLENLTIVSIAHNALNDFDQDWFSGTPKLEMLFLNNNRLRNIPRAGFSKFENLRGITLEENWIDYIDPQAFKGTSQLNELYLSNNRIQYLDLDFSHIPSIKVFNIDGNQLTHLPLDNLKAIESSLRQLNIHANPWQCPCFDEMAHWADTHNIKMPWRCKGIDLFCYVPQQQSAQCLNRTDTDLDSNFRQFSIQNCHKIL
;
A
#
# COMPACT_ATOMS: atom_id res chain seq x y z
N MET A 1 47.38 8.90 56.32
CA MET A 1 48.49 8.28 55.56
C MET A 1 48.71 9.08 54.29
N ASN A 2 49.97 9.23 53.90
CA ASN A 2 50.57 10.36 53.20
C ASN A 2 50.19 10.62 51.72
N CYS A 3 50.64 11.81 51.32
CA CYS A 3 50.47 12.61 50.11
C CYS A 3 51.40 12.25 48.92
N HIS A 4 51.11 12.86 47.76
CA HIS A 4 51.96 13.20 46.59
C HIS A 4 52.35 12.13 45.54
N ARG A 5 52.04 12.38 44.26
CA ARG A 5 52.89 13.18 43.33
C ARG A 5 52.20 13.45 41.98
N LEU A 6 52.31 14.71 41.53
CA LEU A 6 52.19 15.11 40.13
C LEU A 6 53.32 14.48 39.30
N LEU A 7 53.01 14.08 38.07
CA LEU A 7 53.91 14.14 36.93
C LEU A 7 53.08 14.62 35.71
N CYS A 8 53.30 15.87 35.29
CA CYS A 8 52.86 16.38 34.00
C CYS A 8 53.77 15.81 32.91
N PHE A 9 53.22 15.19 31.86
CA PHE A 9 53.84 15.13 30.53
C PHE A 9 52.73 15.11 29.44
N LEU A 10 52.67 16.24 28.72
CA LEU A 10 52.14 16.49 27.36
C LEU A 10 50.67 16.16 27.04
N PRO A 11 49.91 17.11 26.44
CA PRO A 11 48.64 16.79 25.82
C PRO A 11 48.94 16.06 24.52
N LEU A 12 48.74 14.74 24.51
CA LEU A 12 48.41 14.07 23.27
C LEU A 12 47.06 14.66 22.84
N ILE A 13 47.12 15.59 21.88
CA ILE A 13 45.98 15.97 21.07
C ILE A 13 45.59 14.71 20.31
N ILE A 14 44.84 13.83 20.97
CA ILE A 14 43.97 12.90 20.30
C ILE A 14 42.86 13.80 19.80
N THR A 15 43.01 14.29 18.57
CA THR A 15 41.85 14.64 17.78
C THR A 15 41.00 13.37 17.74
N CYS A 16 40.05 13.29 18.66
CA CYS A 16 38.95 12.36 18.57
C CYS A 16 38.13 12.86 17.39
N VAL A 17 38.59 12.53 16.18
CA VAL A 17 37.75 12.57 15.00
C VAL A 17 36.71 11.51 15.31
N SER A 18 35.53 11.95 15.73
CA SER A 18 34.35 11.12 15.90
C SER A 18 34.01 10.53 14.54
N ALA A 19 34.68 9.44 14.16
CA ALA A 19 34.19 8.54 13.16
C ALA A 19 33.00 7.83 13.80
N GLU A 20 31.82 8.44 13.71
CA GLU A 20 30.57 7.75 13.98
C GLU A 20 30.54 6.54 13.05
N PHE A 21 30.88 5.37 13.58
CA PHE A 21 30.63 4.09 12.91
C PHE A 21 29.11 3.88 12.91
N VAL A 22 28.43 4.53 11.96
CA VAL A 22 26.98 4.39 11.76
C VAL A 22 26.63 2.95 11.33
N CYS A 23 27.61 2.21 10.80
CA CYS A 23 27.53 0.81 10.36
C CYS A 23 28.11 -0.15 11.41
N SER A 24 27.38 -0.42 12.49
CA SER A 24 27.83 -1.36 13.53
C SER A 24 27.69 -2.83 13.14
N GLU A 25 26.77 -3.14 12.21
CA GLU A 25 26.51 -4.48 11.69
C GLU A 25 26.59 -4.51 10.16
N LEU A 26 27.26 -5.53 9.61
CA LEU A 26 27.49 -5.64 8.17
C LEU A 26 26.19 -6.01 7.45
N THR A 27 25.64 -5.05 6.70
CA THR A 27 24.51 -5.29 5.78
C THR A 27 24.99 -5.97 4.50
N PHE A 28 26.08 -5.46 3.93
CA PHE A 28 26.68 -5.95 2.70
C PHE A 28 27.94 -6.77 2.99
N LYS A 29 28.07 -7.93 2.34
CA LYS A 29 29.20 -8.87 2.46
C LYS A 29 29.75 -9.13 1.05
N ASP A 30 30.68 -8.29 0.63
CA ASP A 30 31.29 -8.28 -0.71
C ASP A 30 30.23 -8.23 -1.84
N ASN A 31 29.17 -7.46 -1.60
CA ASN A 31 28.07 -7.30 -2.55
C ASN A 31 28.44 -6.30 -3.64
N VAL A 32 28.13 -6.63 -4.90
CA VAL A 32 28.36 -5.73 -6.05
C VAL A 32 27.20 -4.75 -6.19
N VAL A 33 27.46 -3.50 -5.83
CA VAL A 33 26.54 -2.37 -5.95
C VAL A 33 26.73 -1.73 -7.33
N ALA A 34 25.65 -1.66 -8.11
CA ALA A 34 25.63 -0.88 -9.34
C ALA A 34 25.20 0.56 -9.05
N ILE A 35 26.01 1.50 -9.51
CA ILE A 35 25.88 2.93 -9.26
C ILE A 35 25.72 3.60 -10.62
N HIS A 36 24.57 4.21 -10.84
CA HIS A 36 24.28 4.94 -12.07
C HIS A 36 24.55 6.42 -11.84
N GLU A 37 25.53 6.95 -12.57
CA GLU A 37 25.89 8.38 -12.57
C GLU A 37 25.79 8.91 -14.00
N LEU A 38 24.99 9.98 -14.19
CA LEU A 38 24.70 10.51 -15.53
C LEU A 38 24.18 9.40 -16.47
N ASP A 39 24.99 8.98 -17.46
CA ASP A 39 24.67 7.91 -18.43
C ASP A 39 25.61 6.70 -18.30
N ARG A 40 26.39 6.65 -17.21
CA ARG A 40 27.35 5.57 -16.95
C ARG A 40 26.89 4.73 -15.77
N THR A 41 27.22 3.45 -15.83
CA THR A 41 27.00 2.50 -14.73
C THR A 41 28.35 2.03 -14.23
N HIS A 42 28.61 2.24 -12.95
CA HIS A 42 29.79 1.77 -12.24
C HIS A 42 29.39 0.62 -11.33
N ARG A 43 30.21 -0.42 -11.24
CA ARG A 43 30.01 -1.51 -10.28
C ARG A 43 31.12 -1.43 -9.24
N LYS A 44 30.74 -1.43 -7.96
CA LYS A 44 31.67 -1.44 -6.83
C LYS A 44 31.30 -2.55 -5.87
N THR A 45 32.29 -3.30 -5.41
CA THR A 45 32.11 -4.27 -4.33
C THR A 45 32.11 -3.54 -3.00
N VAL A 46 31.10 -3.78 -2.18
CA VAL A 46 30.90 -3.13 -0.89
C VAL A 46 30.82 -4.18 0.21
N THR A 47 31.58 -3.97 1.28
CA THR A 47 31.51 -4.72 2.53
C THR A 47 31.25 -3.74 3.67
N GLY A 48 30.23 -4.03 4.47
CA GLY A 48 29.70 -3.11 5.49
C GLY A 48 28.42 -2.43 5.05
N CYS A 49 28.49 -1.12 4.83
CA CYS A 49 27.34 -0.27 4.49
C CYS A 49 27.64 0.60 3.27
N ILE A 50 26.59 1.01 2.58
CA ILE A 50 26.68 1.97 1.47
C ILE A 50 26.71 3.37 2.06
N SER A 51 27.82 4.08 1.90
CA SER A 51 27.97 5.47 2.38
C SER A 51 28.50 6.39 1.29
N GLY A 52 28.04 7.65 1.27
CA GLY A 52 28.53 8.66 0.31
C GLY A 52 30.04 8.85 0.35
N GLN A 53 30.66 8.73 1.53
CA GLN A 53 32.12 8.78 1.70
C GLN A 53 32.82 7.59 1.03
N SER A 54 32.24 6.39 1.13
CA SER A 54 32.83 5.16 0.57
C SER A 54 32.77 5.10 -0.95
N LEU A 55 31.75 5.73 -1.56
CA LEU A 55 31.49 5.60 -2.98
C LEU A 55 32.01 6.76 -3.84
N LEU A 56 32.46 7.88 -3.25
CA LEU A 56 32.98 9.06 -3.96
C LEU A 56 32.05 9.54 -5.10
N LEU A 57 30.76 9.68 -4.78
CA LEU A 57 29.69 9.98 -5.71
C LEU A 57 29.73 11.45 -6.15
N LYS A 58 29.54 11.73 -7.44
CA LYS A 58 29.47 13.10 -7.98
C LYS A 58 28.07 13.47 -8.47
N ASN A 59 27.44 12.59 -9.25
CA ASN A 59 26.15 12.84 -9.88
C ASN A 59 25.27 11.58 -9.84
N LEU A 60 24.99 11.11 -8.62
CA LEU A 60 24.23 9.90 -8.40
C LEU A 60 22.79 10.07 -8.90
N LYS A 61 22.33 9.13 -9.72
CA LYS A 61 20.92 8.99 -10.09
C LYS A 61 20.27 7.79 -9.41
N ARG A 62 20.96 6.65 -9.38
CA ARG A 62 20.40 5.39 -8.87
C ARG A 62 21.47 4.49 -8.28
N ILE A 63 21.15 3.83 -7.17
CA ILE A 63 21.90 2.73 -6.59
C ILE A 63 21.06 1.46 -6.73
N VAL A 64 21.62 0.43 -7.36
CA VAL A 64 20.96 -0.87 -7.55
C VAL A 64 21.78 -1.97 -6.91
N VAL A 65 21.14 -2.72 -6.02
CA VAL A 65 21.67 -3.95 -5.44
C VAL A 65 20.62 -5.05 -5.62
N LYS A 66 20.84 -5.92 -6.60
CA LYS A 66 19.85 -6.90 -7.06
C LYS A 66 20.47 -8.28 -7.13
N ASP A 67 19.71 -9.30 -6.74
CA ASP A 67 20.10 -10.71 -6.87
C ASP A 67 21.34 -11.08 -6.02
N GLN A 68 21.52 -10.47 -4.85
CA GLN A 68 22.76 -10.57 -4.06
C GLN A 68 22.59 -11.14 -2.65
N GLN A 69 21.47 -11.81 -2.37
CA GLN A 69 21.27 -12.56 -1.13
C GLN A 69 21.41 -11.71 0.14
N ILE A 70 21.08 -10.42 0.10
CA ILE A 70 21.09 -9.57 1.31
C ILE A 70 20.03 -10.08 2.27
N HIS A 71 20.37 -10.25 3.55
CA HIS A 71 19.47 -10.86 4.55
C HIS A 71 18.75 -9.82 5.44
N ALA A 72 19.40 -8.71 5.79
CA ALA A 72 18.82 -7.69 6.64
C ALA A 72 19.45 -6.33 6.35
N LEU A 73 18.68 -5.26 6.55
CA LEU A 73 19.17 -3.88 6.51
C LEU A 73 19.31 -3.40 7.95
N TYR A 74 20.56 -3.30 8.41
CA TYR A 74 20.88 -2.81 9.74
C TYR A 74 20.92 -1.28 9.77
N ARG A 75 21.02 -0.71 10.98
CA ARG A 75 21.18 0.74 11.16
C ARG A 75 22.32 1.25 10.28
N GLY A 76 22.05 2.30 9.50
CA GLY A 76 23.03 2.90 8.61
C GLY A 76 23.40 2.09 7.37
N ALA A 77 22.63 1.04 7.04
CA ALA A 77 22.82 0.22 5.83
C ALA A 77 23.08 1.09 4.59
N VAL A 78 22.28 2.16 4.42
CA VAL A 78 22.57 3.23 3.46
C VAL A 78 22.60 4.55 4.22
N SER A 79 23.73 5.27 4.15
CA SER A 79 23.92 6.48 4.96
C SER A 79 24.70 7.60 4.27
N ASN A 80 24.44 8.84 4.68
CA ASN A 80 25.21 10.02 4.28
C ASN A 80 25.29 10.24 2.76
N ILE A 81 24.14 10.16 2.08
CA ILE A 81 23.97 10.46 0.65
C ILE A 81 22.85 11.50 0.52
N PRO A 82 23.09 12.78 0.84
CA PRO A 82 22.02 13.77 1.03
C PRO A 82 21.37 14.25 -0.27
N HIS A 83 21.98 13.99 -1.42
CA HIS A 83 21.45 14.40 -2.72
C HIS A 83 20.33 13.46 -3.20
N PRO A 84 19.42 13.90 -4.07
CA PRO A 84 18.37 13.06 -4.66
C PRO A 84 18.89 11.84 -5.41
N PHE A 85 18.33 10.66 -5.15
CA PHE A 85 18.58 9.44 -5.92
C PHE A 85 17.48 8.39 -5.73
N GLU A 86 17.51 7.36 -6.58
CA GLU A 86 16.69 6.16 -6.44
C GLU A 86 17.51 5.01 -5.82
N LEU A 87 16.93 4.32 -4.83
CA LEU A 87 17.52 3.14 -4.21
C LEU A 87 16.71 1.89 -4.56
N THR A 88 17.37 0.90 -5.14
CA THR A 88 16.74 -0.38 -5.52
C THR A 88 17.47 -1.54 -4.84
N LEU A 89 16.75 -2.28 -4.01
CA LEU A 89 17.23 -3.45 -3.22
C LEU A 89 16.42 -4.71 -3.56
N VAL A 90 16.06 -4.86 -4.84
CA VAL A 90 15.09 -5.83 -5.36
C VAL A 90 15.64 -7.24 -5.50
N ASN A 91 14.77 -8.24 -5.35
CA ASN A 91 15.10 -9.66 -5.55
C ASN A 91 16.30 -10.12 -4.71
N ASN A 92 16.29 -9.74 -3.43
CA ASN A 92 17.23 -10.23 -2.43
C ASN A 92 16.49 -11.18 -1.47
N ARG A 93 17.06 -11.43 -0.28
CA ARG A 93 16.43 -12.25 0.76
C ARG A 93 16.20 -11.44 2.04
N ILE A 94 15.97 -10.13 1.89
CA ILE A 94 15.89 -9.23 3.04
C ILE A 94 14.66 -9.63 3.87
N THR A 95 14.87 -10.03 5.12
CA THR A 95 13.78 -10.41 6.04
C THR A 95 13.44 -9.30 7.03
N THR A 96 14.40 -8.41 7.27
CA THR A 96 14.33 -7.41 8.33
C THR A 96 14.87 -6.06 7.89
N ILE A 97 14.15 -4.99 8.21
CA ILE A 97 14.66 -3.61 8.17
C ILE A 97 14.68 -3.09 9.61
N ARG A 98 15.86 -2.72 10.09
CA ARG A 98 16.03 -2.16 11.44
C ARG A 98 15.68 -0.67 11.47
N LYS A 99 15.52 -0.14 12.68
CA LYS A 99 15.40 1.29 12.92
C LYS A 99 16.58 2.02 12.28
N GLU A 100 16.31 3.14 11.62
CA GLU A 100 17.35 3.98 11.01
C GLU A 100 18.24 3.21 10.02
N ALA A 101 17.69 2.26 9.25
CA ALA A 101 18.45 1.59 8.20
C ALA A 101 18.90 2.57 7.09
N PHE A 102 18.15 3.65 6.90
CA PHE A 102 18.39 4.73 5.95
C PHE A 102 18.67 6.02 6.73
N LEU A 103 19.93 6.48 6.76
CA LEU A 103 20.35 7.63 7.59
C LEU A 103 20.92 8.77 6.77
N ASN A 104 20.33 9.96 6.88
CA ASN A 104 20.79 11.16 6.15
C ASN A 104 20.92 10.92 4.64
N ILE A 105 19.90 10.29 4.05
CA ILE A 105 19.84 10.04 2.61
C ILE A 105 18.73 10.89 1.97
N GLY A 106 19.01 11.42 0.78
CA GLY A 106 18.06 12.17 -0.04
C GLY A 106 17.28 11.29 -1.01
N ALA A 107 17.11 9.99 -0.73
CA ALA A 107 16.44 9.11 -1.68
C ALA A 107 14.99 9.58 -1.94
N HIS A 108 14.62 9.76 -3.21
CA HIS A 108 13.26 10.12 -3.61
C HIS A 108 12.40 8.89 -3.95
N SER A 109 13.04 7.74 -4.21
CA SER A 109 12.36 6.46 -4.39
C SER A 109 13.15 5.34 -3.73
N ILE A 110 12.47 4.49 -2.97
CA ILE A 110 13.04 3.27 -2.39
C ILE A 110 12.21 2.07 -2.85
N ASN A 111 12.83 1.16 -3.60
CA ASN A 111 12.23 -0.08 -4.04
C ASN A 111 12.88 -1.29 -3.33
N LEU A 112 12.07 -2.00 -2.56
CA LEU A 112 12.42 -3.21 -1.80
C LEU A 112 11.54 -4.41 -2.22
N ASN A 113 10.96 -4.36 -3.42
CA ASN A 113 10.06 -5.40 -3.88
C ASN A 113 10.77 -6.75 -4.09
N CYS A 114 9.97 -7.82 -4.13
CA CYS A 114 10.45 -9.19 -4.31
C CYS A 114 11.51 -9.58 -3.27
N ASN A 115 11.26 -9.32 -1.98
CA ASN A 115 12.12 -9.72 -0.88
C ASN A 115 11.38 -10.72 0.04
N ASN A 116 11.93 -10.98 1.23
CA ASN A 116 11.31 -11.85 2.23
C ASN A 116 10.92 -11.06 3.50
N LEU A 117 10.62 -9.77 3.37
CA LEU A 117 10.41 -8.88 4.52
C LEU A 117 9.27 -9.40 5.37
N LYS A 118 9.56 -9.67 6.64
CA LYS A 118 8.59 -10.04 7.67
C LYS A 118 8.53 -9.02 8.79
N TRP A 119 9.67 -8.38 9.06
CA TRP A 119 9.83 -7.45 10.19
C TRP A 119 10.38 -6.12 9.69
N VAL A 120 9.61 -5.06 9.86
CA VAL A 120 10.05 -3.67 9.67
C VAL A 120 9.96 -3.01 11.03
N GLU A 121 11.03 -2.37 11.49
CA GLU A 121 11.03 -1.70 12.78
C GLU A 121 10.41 -0.31 12.71
N ARG A 122 9.94 0.17 13.87
CA ARG A 122 9.51 1.55 14.02
C ARG A 122 10.67 2.48 13.65
N TYR A 123 10.38 3.55 12.90
CA TYR A 123 11.37 4.49 12.38
C TYR A 123 12.40 3.89 11.40
N SER A 124 12.06 2.81 10.68
CA SER A 124 12.92 2.30 9.60
C SER A 124 13.04 3.29 8.42
N PHE A 125 11.96 3.99 8.05
CA PHE A 125 11.95 5.05 7.02
C PHE A 125 11.73 6.42 7.67
N ASN A 126 12.63 6.82 8.56
CA ASN A 126 12.45 8.00 9.39
C ASN A 126 13.12 9.25 8.80
N ASN A 127 12.40 10.39 8.76
CA ASN A 127 12.92 11.69 8.32
C ASN A 127 13.52 11.68 6.90
N LEU A 128 13.01 10.83 5.99
CA LEU A 128 13.41 10.83 4.58
C LEU A 128 12.57 11.87 3.83
N THR A 129 12.83 13.15 4.08
CA THR A 129 11.95 14.25 3.62
C THR A 129 11.90 14.39 2.09
N SER A 130 12.90 13.89 1.35
CA SER A 130 12.88 13.83 -0.12
C SER A 130 12.11 12.63 -0.69
N LEU A 131 11.70 11.67 0.15
CA LEU A 131 11.12 10.41 -0.30
C LEU A 131 9.69 10.62 -0.81
N GLU A 132 9.47 10.26 -2.07
CA GLU A 132 8.18 10.38 -2.76
C GLU A 132 7.51 9.00 -2.92
N VAL A 133 8.30 7.96 -3.18
CA VAL A 133 7.78 6.62 -3.50
C VAL A 133 8.45 5.53 -2.66
N ILE A 134 7.64 4.66 -2.06
CA ILE A 134 8.09 3.43 -1.41
C ILE A 134 7.36 2.23 -2.02
N ASP A 135 8.12 1.26 -2.51
CA ASP A 135 7.63 -0.03 -3.02
C ASP A 135 8.12 -1.17 -2.12
N LEU A 136 7.18 -1.80 -1.39
CA LEU A 136 7.37 -2.98 -0.54
C LEU A 136 6.65 -4.22 -1.08
N ASP A 137 6.29 -4.23 -2.36
CA ASP A 137 5.46 -5.28 -2.93
C ASP A 137 6.14 -6.65 -2.94
N TYR A 138 5.35 -7.72 -3.01
CA TYR A 138 5.86 -9.09 -3.10
C TYR A 138 6.83 -9.42 -1.97
N ASN A 139 6.40 -9.18 -0.74
CA ASN A 139 7.10 -9.49 0.50
C ASN A 139 6.25 -10.42 1.37
N LYS A 140 6.58 -10.54 2.66
CA LYS A 140 5.90 -11.43 3.62
C LYS A 140 5.45 -10.66 4.87
N ILE A 141 5.15 -9.37 4.71
CA ILE A 141 4.82 -8.46 5.80
C ILE A 141 3.42 -8.83 6.31
N GLN A 142 3.29 -9.05 7.62
CA GLN A 142 2.03 -9.42 8.26
C GLN A 142 1.41 -8.29 9.09
N THR A 143 2.27 -7.41 9.61
CA THR A 143 1.93 -6.27 10.46
C THR A 143 2.97 -5.18 10.22
N MET A 144 2.58 -3.92 10.42
CA MET A 144 3.49 -2.77 10.36
C MET A 144 3.45 -2.00 11.68
N PRO A 145 4.59 -1.52 12.20
CA PRO A 145 4.60 -0.75 13.43
C PRO A 145 4.16 0.70 13.19
N LYS A 146 3.62 1.33 14.23
CA LYS A 146 3.34 2.76 14.24
C LYS A 146 4.62 3.57 13.93
N CYS A 147 4.48 4.67 13.21
CA CYS A 147 5.57 5.57 12.81
C CYS A 147 6.68 4.90 11.99
N VAL A 148 6.36 3.87 11.21
CA VAL A 148 7.32 3.29 10.25
C VAL A 148 7.65 4.27 9.12
N PHE A 149 6.65 5.05 8.68
CA PHE A 149 6.74 6.13 7.69
C PHE A 149 6.63 7.49 8.42
N HIS A 150 7.65 7.83 9.21
CA HIS A 150 7.64 9.04 10.04
C HIS A 150 8.35 10.22 9.36
N ASN A 151 7.68 11.38 9.33
CA ASN A 151 8.14 12.63 8.74
C ASN A 151 8.63 12.48 7.29
N LEU A 152 7.79 11.85 6.47
CA LEU A 152 8.00 11.72 5.03
C LEU A 152 7.15 12.77 4.32
N GLU A 153 7.58 14.02 4.40
CA GLU A 153 6.81 15.21 4.00
C GLU A 153 6.41 15.23 2.52
N ASN A 154 7.20 14.58 1.66
CA ASN A 154 6.97 14.50 0.22
C ASN A 154 6.46 13.14 -0.24
N LEU A 155 6.12 12.22 0.67
CA LEU A 155 5.65 10.88 0.31
C LEU A 155 4.29 10.97 -0.36
N THR A 156 4.21 10.49 -1.60
CA THR A 156 3.00 10.50 -2.43
C THR A 156 2.49 9.09 -2.71
N ILE A 157 3.38 8.11 -2.83
CA ILE A 157 3.01 6.73 -3.21
C ILE A 157 3.61 5.73 -2.23
N VAL A 158 2.75 4.89 -1.66
CA VAL A 158 3.18 3.71 -0.90
C VAL A 158 2.50 2.47 -1.44
N SER A 159 3.31 1.49 -1.82
CA SER A 159 2.87 0.17 -2.23
C SER A 159 3.31 -0.90 -1.23
N ILE A 160 2.35 -1.64 -0.70
CA ILE A 160 2.56 -2.81 0.17
C ILE A 160 1.69 -3.97 -0.34
N ALA A 161 1.51 -4.04 -1.66
CA ALA A 161 0.69 -5.05 -2.32
C ALA A 161 1.39 -6.43 -2.28
N HIS A 162 0.62 -7.50 -2.49
CA HIS A 162 1.15 -8.87 -2.52
C HIS A 162 1.97 -9.21 -1.27
N ASN A 163 1.40 -8.95 -0.10
CA ASN A 163 1.97 -9.25 1.21
C ASN A 163 1.00 -10.15 1.98
N ALA A 164 1.08 -10.17 3.31
CA ALA A 164 0.19 -10.94 4.18
C ALA A 164 -0.38 -10.08 5.32
N LEU A 165 -0.58 -8.78 5.07
CA LEU A 165 -1.09 -7.83 6.08
C LEU A 165 -2.45 -8.28 6.57
N ASN A 166 -2.59 -8.42 7.89
CA ASN A 166 -3.85 -8.81 8.52
C ASN A 166 -4.70 -7.60 8.94
N ASP A 167 -4.06 -6.44 9.14
CA ASP A 167 -4.66 -5.19 9.55
C ASP A 167 -4.06 -3.99 8.80
N PHE A 168 -4.77 -2.86 8.90
CA PHE A 168 -4.33 -1.56 8.43
C PHE A 168 -4.52 -0.54 9.55
N ASP A 169 -3.50 0.30 9.78
CA ASP A 169 -3.53 1.38 10.76
C ASP A 169 -2.88 2.64 10.19
N GLN A 170 -3.63 3.74 10.13
CA GLN A 170 -3.11 5.05 9.71
C GLN A 170 -1.95 5.56 10.59
N ASP A 171 -1.74 5.02 11.79
CA ASP A 171 -0.60 5.37 12.65
C ASP A 171 0.76 4.90 12.10
N TRP A 172 0.79 4.07 11.06
CA TRP A 172 2.02 3.81 10.29
C TRP A 172 2.58 5.10 9.70
N PHE A 173 1.68 6.02 9.37
CA PHE A 173 1.90 7.28 8.68
C PHE A 173 1.78 8.46 9.67
N SER A 174 2.91 9.04 10.01
CA SER A 174 2.96 10.21 10.89
C SER A 174 3.79 11.27 10.23
N GLY A 175 3.20 12.44 9.93
CA GLY A 175 3.89 13.49 9.19
C GLY A 175 4.08 13.16 7.70
N THR A 176 3.05 12.59 7.07
CA THR A 176 3.02 12.27 5.62
C THR A 176 1.83 12.93 4.92
N PRO A 177 1.74 14.27 4.93
CA PRO A 177 0.53 14.99 4.54
C PRO A 177 0.19 14.89 3.04
N LYS A 178 1.14 14.48 2.20
CA LYS A 178 1.01 14.45 0.73
C LYS A 178 0.68 13.08 0.15
N LEU A 179 0.34 12.07 0.98
CA LEU A 179 0.06 10.73 0.46
C LEU A 179 -1.14 10.78 -0.51
N GLU A 180 -0.93 10.37 -1.75
CA GLU A 180 -1.93 10.39 -2.83
C GLU A 180 -2.40 8.99 -3.21
N MET A 181 -1.50 7.99 -3.20
CA MET A 181 -1.82 6.62 -3.62
C MET A 181 -1.35 5.62 -2.58
N LEU A 182 -2.26 4.72 -2.20
CA LEU A 182 -1.98 3.64 -1.26
C LEU A 182 -2.42 2.31 -1.85
N PHE A 183 -1.43 1.44 -2.11
CA PHE A 183 -1.68 0.12 -2.67
C PHE A 183 -1.60 -0.96 -1.60
N LEU A 184 -2.74 -1.61 -1.31
CA LEU A 184 -2.90 -2.65 -0.30
C LEU A 184 -3.54 -3.93 -0.87
N ASN A 185 -3.69 -4.02 -2.20
CA ASN A 185 -4.26 -5.18 -2.87
C ASN A 185 -3.44 -6.46 -2.61
N ASN A 186 -4.08 -7.63 -2.70
CA ASN A 186 -3.46 -8.94 -2.48
C ASN A 186 -2.83 -9.05 -1.08
N ASN A 187 -3.62 -8.75 -0.04
CA ASN A 187 -3.26 -8.93 1.37
C ASN A 187 -4.32 -9.81 2.07
N ARG A 188 -4.43 -9.73 3.40
CA ARG A 188 -5.36 -10.52 4.22
C ARG A 188 -6.21 -9.62 5.12
N LEU A 189 -6.43 -8.37 4.70
CA LEU A 189 -7.23 -7.40 5.45
C LEU A 189 -8.66 -7.92 5.56
N ARG A 190 -9.26 -7.80 6.75
CA ARG A 190 -10.63 -8.27 7.02
C ARG A 190 -11.64 -7.15 7.23
N ASN A 191 -11.20 -6.01 7.72
CA ASN A 191 -12.08 -4.87 7.94
C ASN A 191 -11.35 -3.56 7.69
N ILE A 192 -12.14 -2.53 7.41
CA ILE A 192 -11.69 -1.14 7.42
C ILE A 192 -12.39 -0.44 8.60
N PRO A 193 -11.63 -0.04 9.63
CA PRO A 193 -12.22 0.53 10.84
C PRO A 193 -12.69 1.97 10.60
N ARG A 194 -13.50 2.46 11.53
CA ARG A 194 -13.91 3.87 11.61
C ARG A 194 -12.71 4.80 11.52
N ALA A 195 -12.80 5.83 10.66
CA ALA A 195 -11.74 6.81 10.45
C ALA A 195 -10.38 6.18 10.05
N GLY A 196 -10.39 4.98 9.45
CA GLY A 196 -9.19 4.27 9.04
C GLY A 196 -8.27 5.10 8.14
N PHE A 197 -8.83 5.99 7.33
CA PHE A 197 -8.07 6.83 6.40
C PHE A 197 -8.07 8.34 6.72
N SER A 198 -8.48 8.72 7.94
CA SER A 198 -8.75 10.13 8.29
C SER A 198 -7.56 11.09 8.22
N LYS A 199 -6.33 10.58 8.26
CA LYS A 199 -5.11 11.40 8.13
C LYS A 199 -4.72 11.72 6.69
N PHE A 200 -5.36 11.13 5.69
CA PHE A 200 -4.93 11.23 4.29
C PHE A 200 -5.82 12.20 3.50
N GLU A 201 -5.73 13.49 3.81
CA GLU A 201 -6.56 14.54 3.19
C GLU A 201 -6.35 14.64 1.66
N ASN A 202 -5.15 14.29 1.18
CA ASN A 202 -4.76 14.34 -0.24
C ASN A 202 -4.89 12.98 -0.96
N LEU A 203 -5.44 11.96 -0.31
CA LEU A 203 -5.53 10.61 -0.89
C LEU A 203 -6.45 10.62 -2.10
N ARG A 204 -5.96 10.13 -3.23
CA ARG A 204 -6.65 10.09 -4.52
C ARG A 204 -7.03 8.68 -4.93
N GLY A 205 -6.25 7.68 -4.56
CA GLY A 205 -6.50 6.29 -4.94
C GLY A 205 -6.14 5.29 -3.85
N ILE A 206 -7.01 4.31 -3.65
CA ILE A 206 -6.80 3.18 -2.74
C ILE A 206 -7.10 1.87 -3.48
N THR A 207 -6.15 0.94 -3.45
CA THR A 207 -6.34 -0.44 -3.95
C THR A 207 -6.45 -1.39 -2.75
N LEU A 208 -7.57 -2.10 -2.65
CA LEU A 208 -7.89 -3.07 -1.59
C LEU A 208 -8.39 -4.40 -2.19
N GLU A 209 -8.21 -4.59 -3.49
CA GLU A 209 -8.62 -5.78 -4.23
C GLU A 209 -7.94 -7.04 -3.68
N GLU A 210 -8.57 -8.19 -3.82
CA GLU A 210 -7.99 -9.49 -3.43
C GLU A 210 -7.57 -9.50 -1.94
N ASN A 211 -8.45 -9.00 -1.07
CA ASN A 211 -8.34 -9.11 0.38
C ASN A 211 -9.49 -9.98 0.91
N TRP A 212 -9.66 -10.03 2.22
CA TRP A 212 -10.75 -10.77 2.87
C TRP A 212 -11.72 -9.81 3.58
N ILE A 213 -11.90 -8.61 3.03
CA ILE A 213 -12.71 -7.56 3.66
C ILE A 213 -14.17 -7.99 3.66
N ASP A 214 -14.75 -8.14 4.84
CA ASP A 214 -16.18 -8.45 5.03
C ASP A 214 -16.95 -7.30 5.69
N TYR A 215 -16.24 -6.34 6.29
CA TYR A 215 -16.82 -5.18 6.95
C TYR A 215 -16.06 -3.88 6.66
N ILE A 216 -16.80 -2.82 6.32
CA ILE A 216 -16.30 -1.45 6.18
C ILE A 216 -17.17 -0.57 7.06
N ASP A 217 -16.56 0.13 8.02
CA ASP A 217 -17.28 1.06 8.87
C ASP A 217 -17.87 2.23 8.04
N PRO A 218 -19.09 2.70 8.31
CA PRO A 218 -19.70 3.81 7.58
C PRO A 218 -18.84 5.08 7.50
N GLN A 219 -18.01 5.33 8.52
CA GLN A 219 -17.11 6.48 8.58
C GLN A 219 -15.63 6.11 8.32
N ALA A 220 -15.36 4.97 7.68
CA ALA A 220 -14.02 4.52 7.34
C ALA A 220 -13.19 5.57 6.57
N PHE A 221 -13.83 6.27 5.62
CA PHE A 221 -13.21 7.26 4.73
C PHE A 221 -13.44 8.71 5.18
N LYS A 222 -13.85 8.94 6.44
CA LYS A 222 -13.99 10.29 6.98
C LYS A 222 -12.67 11.05 6.85
N GLY A 223 -12.66 12.15 6.10
CA GLY A 223 -11.48 13.02 5.91
C GLY A 223 -10.77 12.85 4.56
N THR A 224 -11.16 11.88 3.72
CA THR A 224 -10.54 11.64 2.40
C THR A 224 -11.35 12.26 1.26
N SER A 225 -11.63 13.56 1.31
CA SER A 225 -12.51 14.24 0.35
C SER A 225 -11.98 14.28 -1.09
N GLN A 226 -10.67 14.07 -1.26
CA GLN A 226 -9.98 14.05 -2.56
C GLN A 226 -9.95 12.66 -3.22
N LEU A 227 -10.54 11.64 -2.60
CA LEU A 227 -10.51 10.27 -3.11
C LEU A 227 -11.26 10.19 -4.46
N ASN A 228 -10.56 9.77 -5.50
CA ASN A 228 -11.08 9.63 -6.86
C ASN A 228 -11.31 8.16 -7.23
N GLU A 229 -10.51 7.26 -6.70
CA GLU A 229 -10.51 5.84 -7.09
C GLU A 229 -10.50 4.94 -5.85
N LEU A 230 -11.50 4.08 -5.75
CA LEU A 230 -11.60 3.08 -4.69
C LEU A 230 -11.87 1.71 -5.30
N TYR A 231 -10.92 0.81 -5.12
CA TYR A 231 -11.00 -0.55 -5.64
C TYR A 231 -11.10 -1.56 -4.48
N LEU A 232 -12.22 -2.27 -4.44
CA LEU A 232 -12.59 -3.26 -3.42
C LEU A 232 -12.94 -4.61 -4.05
N SER A 233 -12.55 -4.85 -5.31
CA SER A 233 -12.96 -6.07 -6.00
C SER A 233 -12.37 -7.34 -5.38
N ASN A 234 -13.05 -8.48 -5.53
CA ASN A 234 -12.60 -9.78 -5.03
C ASN A 234 -12.34 -9.74 -3.51
N ASN A 235 -13.35 -9.29 -2.77
CA ASN A 235 -13.40 -9.30 -1.31
C ASN A 235 -14.59 -10.17 -0.83
N ARG A 236 -15.04 -9.99 0.41
CA ARG A 236 -16.13 -10.76 1.03
C ARG A 236 -17.26 -9.85 1.54
N ILE A 237 -17.41 -8.68 0.93
CA ILE A 237 -18.36 -7.66 1.38
C ILE A 237 -19.79 -8.15 1.10
N GLN A 238 -20.62 -8.22 2.15
CA GLN A 238 -22.03 -8.64 2.05
C GLN A 238 -23.00 -7.45 2.06
N TYR A 239 -22.62 -6.39 2.77
CA TYR A 239 -23.39 -5.16 2.93
C TYR A 239 -22.45 -3.97 2.83
N LEU A 240 -22.93 -2.88 2.22
CA LEU A 240 -22.16 -1.65 2.09
C LEU A 240 -23.01 -0.46 2.54
N ASP A 241 -22.78 -0.02 3.77
CA ASP A 241 -23.42 1.16 4.36
C ASP A 241 -22.41 2.30 4.52
N LEU A 242 -21.69 2.60 3.43
CA LEU A 242 -20.66 3.63 3.46
C LEU A 242 -21.29 5.03 3.38
N ASP A 243 -20.82 5.95 4.23
CA ASP A 243 -21.17 7.37 4.12
C ASP A 243 -20.34 8.03 3.01
N PHE A 244 -20.89 8.03 1.79
CA PHE A 244 -20.26 8.63 0.61
C PHE A 244 -20.13 10.15 0.68
N SER A 245 -20.76 10.84 1.64
CA SER A 245 -20.56 12.29 1.84
C SER A 245 -19.12 12.64 2.22
N HIS A 246 -18.36 11.66 2.71
CA HIS A 246 -16.93 11.80 3.02
C HIS A 246 -16.00 11.63 1.81
N ILE A 247 -16.48 11.08 0.70
CA ILE A 247 -15.73 10.85 -0.54
C ILE A 247 -16.45 11.42 -1.78
N PRO A 248 -16.85 12.70 -1.76
CA PRO A 248 -17.70 13.29 -2.79
C PRO A 248 -17.01 13.36 -4.18
N SER A 249 -15.69 13.23 -4.26
CA SER A 249 -14.91 13.34 -5.50
C SER A 249 -14.72 12.02 -6.24
N ILE A 250 -15.28 10.91 -5.76
CA ILE A 250 -15.04 9.58 -6.32
C ILE A 250 -15.51 9.51 -7.79
N LYS A 251 -14.65 8.98 -8.65
CA LYS A 251 -14.87 8.82 -10.09
C LYS A 251 -14.96 7.37 -10.49
N VAL A 252 -14.16 6.51 -9.85
CA VAL A 252 -14.13 5.07 -10.11
C VAL A 252 -14.40 4.35 -8.80
N PHE A 253 -15.47 3.57 -8.77
CA PHE A 253 -15.79 2.70 -7.67
C PHE A 253 -15.91 1.26 -8.16
N ASN A 254 -15.04 0.38 -7.68
CA ASN A 254 -15.02 -1.03 -8.06
C ASN A 254 -15.32 -1.92 -6.85
N ILE A 255 -16.44 -2.63 -6.90
CA ILE A 255 -16.90 -3.62 -5.92
C ILE A 255 -17.19 -4.97 -6.56
N ASP A 256 -16.57 -5.25 -7.70
CA ASP A 256 -16.68 -6.53 -8.42
C ASP A 256 -16.32 -7.73 -7.52
N GLY A 257 -16.88 -8.91 -7.76
CA GLY A 257 -16.43 -10.14 -7.10
C GLY A 257 -16.62 -10.13 -5.57
N ASN A 258 -17.72 -9.58 -5.08
CA ASN A 258 -18.08 -9.56 -3.66
C ASN A 258 -19.32 -10.43 -3.40
N GLN A 259 -19.94 -10.28 -2.22
CA GLN A 259 -21.13 -11.02 -1.79
C GLN A 259 -22.35 -10.10 -1.64
N LEU A 260 -22.35 -8.96 -2.35
CA LEU A 260 -23.43 -7.97 -2.28
C LEU A 260 -24.69 -8.47 -2.97
N THR A 261 -25.82 -8.22 -2.34
CA THR A 261 -27.15 -8.62 -2.83
C THR A 261 -28.00 -7.44 -3.28
N HIS A 262 -27.73 -6.26 -2.73
CA HIS A 262 -28.35 -4.98 -3.06
C HIS A 262 -27.40 -3.86 -2.64
N LEU A 263 -27.59 -2.67 -3.21
CA LEU A 263 -26.84 -1.45 -2.86
C LEU A 263 -27.86 -0.31 -2.72
N PRO A 264 -28.03 0.30 -1.54
CA PRO A 264 -29.00 1.39 -1.36
C PRO A 264 -28.61 2.61 -2.20
N LEU A 265 -29.45 2.98 -3.18
CA LEU A 265 -29.17 4.12 -4.06
C LEU A 265 -29.14 5.46 -3.32
N ASP A 266 -29.87 5.58 -2.22
CA ASP A 266 -29.83 6.75 -1.35
C ASP A 266 -28.41 7.05 -0.85
N ASN A 267 -27.59 6.02 -0.62
CA ASN A 267 -26.21 6.18 -0.18
C ASN A 267 -25.33 6.74 -1.32
N LEU A 268 -25.68 6.50 -2.59
CA LEU A 268 -24.90 6.95 -3.75
C LEU A 268 -25.23 8.37 -4.20
N LYS A 269 -26.32 8.98 -3.70
CA LYS A 269 -26.72 10.36 -4.06
C LYS A 269 -25.59 11.38 -3.89
N ALA A 270 -24.77 11.21 -2.84
CA ALA A 270 -23.65 12.11 -2.58
C ALA A 270 -22.57 12.10 -3.67
N ILE A 271 -22.52 11.06 -4.50
CA ILE A 271 -21.48 10.85 -5.51
C ILE A 271 -22.04 10.71 -6.93
N GLU A 272 -23.36 10.84 -7.14
CA GLU A 272 -23.99 10.69 -8.46
C GLU A 272 -23.44 11.68 -9.50
N SER A 273 -23.02 12.87 -9.06
CA SER A 273 -22.47 13.93 -9.92
C SER A 273 -20.98 13.74 -10.26
N SER A 274 -20.23 13.02 -9.43
CA SER A 274 -18.77 12.81 -9.57
C SER A 274 -18.42 11.44 -10.14
N LEU A 275 -19.23 10.42 -9.86
CA LEU A 275 -19.00 9.05 -10.29
C LEU A 275 -19.04 8.97 -11.82
N ARG A 276 -18.07 8.25 -12.40
CA ARG A 276 -17.92 8.07 -13.85
C ARG A 276 -17.94 6.60 -14.23
N GLN A 277 -17.47 5.74 -13.35
CA GLN A 277 -17.42 4.30 -13.56
C GLN A 277 -17.79 3.56 -12.28
N LEU A 278 -18.76 2.65 -12.40
CA LEU A 278 -19.19 1.74 -11.35
C LEU A 278 -19.02 0.30 -11.85
N ASN A 279 -18.19 -0.47 -11.16
CA ASN A 279 -17.99 -1.89 -11.44
C ASN A 279 -18.60 -2.71 -10.29
N ILE A 280 -19.57 -3.57 -10.63
CA ILE A 280 -20.39 -4.36 -9.70
C ILE A 280 -20.55 -5.84 -10.12
N HIS A 281 -19.78 -6.32 -11.09
CA HIS A 281 -19.96 -7.68 -11.61
C HIS A 281 -19.62 -8.75 -10.57
N ALA A 282 -19.97 -10.01 -10.84
CA ALA A 282 -19.66 -11.15 -9.97
C ALA A 282 -20.10 -10.97 -8.51
N ASN A 283 -21.30 -10.42 -8.30
CA ASN A 283 -21.96 -10.31 -7.00
C ASN A 283 -23.34 -10.99 -7.08
N PRO A 284 -23.86 -11.55 -5.97
CA PRO A 284 -25.16 -12.20 -5.93
C PRO A 284 -26.35 -11.24 -5.87
N TRP A 285 -26.42 -10.29 -6.82
CA TRP A 285 -27.47 -9.28 -6.87
C TRP A 285 -28.87 -9.89 -6.96
N GLN A 286 -29.82 -9.32 -6.23
CA GLN A 286 -31.25 -9.55 -6.48
C GLN A 286 -31.66 -8.82 -7.76
N CYS A 287 -32.44 -9.46 -8.62
CA CYS A 287 -32.82 -8.88 -9.91
C CYS A 287 -33.47 -7.50 -9.80
N PRO A 288 -34.44 -7.26 -8.90
CA PRO A 288 -35.05 -5.93 -8.74
C PRO A 288 -34.02 -4.83 -8.42
N CYS A 289 -33.08 -5.12 -7.52
CA CYS A 289 -32.05 -4.16 -7.10
C CYS A 289 -31.02 -3.91 -8.19
N PHE A 290 -30.68 -4.94 -8.95
CA PHE A 290 -29.80 -4.79 -10.10
C PHE A 290 -30.45 -3.89 -11.16
N ASP A 291 -31.72 -4.13 -11.49
CA ASP A 291 -32.46 -3.33 -12.47
C ASP A 291 -32.56 -1.86 -12.04
N GLU A 292 -32.84 -1.60 -10.76
CA GLU A 292 -32.88 -0.25 -10.18
C GLU A 292 -31.52 0.46 -10.29
N MET A 293 -30.43 -0.23 -9.90
CA MET A 293 -29.07 0.31 -9.99
C MET A 293 -28.62 0.53 -11.43
N ALA A 294 -28.99 -0.35 -12.34
CA ALA A 294 -28.71 -0.22 -13.76
C ALA A 294 -29.47 0.97 -14.36
N HIS A 295 -30.75 1.15 -14.03
CA HIS A 295 -31.51 2.33 -14.44
C HIS A 295 -30.92 3.63 -13.88
N TRP A 296 -30.55 3.64 -12.59
CA TRP A 296 -29.87 4.77 -11.96
C TRP A 296 -28.55 5.12 -12.66
N ALA A 297 -27.72 4.13 -13.02
CA ALA A 297 -26.47 4.39 -13.72
C ALA A 297 -26.68 5.00 -15.12
N ASP A 298 -27.69 4.54 -15.87
CA ASP A 298 -28.02 5.11 -17.19
C ASP A 298 -28.48 6.56 -17.08
N THR A 299 -29.37 6.85 -16.13
CA THR A 299 -29.91 8.20 -15.93
C THR A 299 -28.83 9.22 -15.55
N HIS A 300 -27.74 8.78 -14.94
CA HIS A 300 -26.60 9.62 -14.54
C HIS A 300 -25.39 9.51 -15.47
N ASN A 301 -25.50 8.81 -16.62
CA ASN A 301 -24.40 8.57 -17.57
C ASN A 301 -23.15 7.91 -16.95
N ILE A 302 -23.36 7.01 -15.98
CA ILE A 302 -22.29 6.28 -15.30
C ILE A 302 -21.93 5.05 -16.13
N LYS A 303 -20.64 4.88 -16.44
CA LYS A 303 -20.17 3.71 -17.18
C LYS A 303 -20.21 2.47 -16.31
N MET A 304 -20.88 1.44 -16.81
CA MET A 304 -20.81 0.08 -16.30
C MET A 304 -20.20 -0.79 -17.42
N PRO A 305 -18.86 -0.96 -17.47
CA PRO A 305 -18.15 -1.52 -18.63
C PRO A 305 -18.63 -2.91 -19.08
N TRP A 306 -19.19 -3.69 -18.17
CA TRP A 306 -19.68 -5.05 -18.38
C TRP A 306 -21.08 -5.12 -19.01
N ARG A 307 -21.71 -3.98 -19.27
CA ARG A 307 -23.15 -3.90 -19.57
C ARG A 307 -23.57 -4.34 -20.99
N CYS A 308 -22.66 -4.74 -21.90
CA CYS A 308 -23.10 -5.19 -23.25
C CYS A 308 -22.12 -6.11 -24.02
N LYS A 309 -22.54 -7.37 -24.24
CA LYS A 309 -22.92 -7.95 -25.56
C LYS A 309 -23.26 -9.46 -25.40
N GLY A 310 -24.49 -9.76 -25.00
CA GLY A 310 -25.12 -11.07 -25.24
C GLY A 310 -24.80 -12.22 -24.27
N ILE A 311 -24.31 -11.95 -23.05
CA ILE A 311 -24.15 -12.97 -22.01
C ILE A 311 -24.55 -12.33 -20.68
N ASP A 312 -25.58 -12.89 -20.06
CA ASP A 312 -26.38 -12.31 -19.01
C ASP A 312 -25.63 -11.98 -17.72
N LEU A 313 -26.01 -10.86 -17.12
CA LEU A 313 -25.68 -10.52 -15.75
C LEU A 313 -26.59 -11.38 -14.86
N PHE A 314 -26.03 -12.42 -14.24
CA PHE A 314 -26.78 -13.34 -13.39
C PHE A 314 -27.18 -12.64 -12.09
N CYS A 315 -28.46 -12.29 -11.97
CA CYS A 315 -29.09 -11.93 -10.71
C CYS A 315 -29.89 -13.12 -10.16
N TYR A 316 -30.12 -13.14 -8.85
CA TYR A 316 -30.87 -14.19 -8.18
C TYR A 316 -32.36 -13.81 -8.11
N VAL A 317 -33.20 -14.76 -8.52
CA VAL A 317 -34.68 -14.79 -8.53
C VAL A 317 -35.22 -14.64 -7.09
N PRO A 318 -36.40 -13.99 -6.85
CA PRO A 318 -37.50 -13.79 -7.80
C PRO A 318 -37.68 -12.38 -8.37
N GLN A 319 -37.89 -12.33 -9.69
CA GLN A 319 -38.40 -11.16 -10.43
C GLN A 319 -39.84 -10.77 -10.03
N GLN A 320 -40.55 -11.60 -9.25
CA GLN A 320 -41.97 -11.37 -8.90
C GLN A 320 -42.18 -10.28 -7.84
N GLN A 321 -41.14 -9.88 -7.11
CA GLN A 321 -41.17 -8.77 -6.15
C GLN A 321 -40.29 -7.62 -6.65
N SER A 322 -40.52 -7.19 -7.89
CA SER A 322 -39.76 -6.12 -8.57
C SER A 322 -39.71 -4.78 -7.83
N ALA A 323 -40.54 -4.60 -6.79
CA ALA A 323 -40.60 -3.37 -6.01
C ALA A 323 -39.80 -3.41 -4.69
N GLN A 324 -39.14 -4.52 -4.33
CA GLN A 324 -38.48 -4.66 -3.04
C GLN A 324 -37.05 -5.20 -3.14
N CYS A 325 -36.10 -4.42 -2.65
CA CYS A 325 -34.76 -4.87 -2.31
C CYS A 325 -34.76 -5.48 -0.92
N LEU A 326 -34.89 -6.80 -0.84
CA LEU A 326 -34.94 -7.50 0.44
C LEU A 326 -33.52 -7.80 0.95
N ASN A 327 -33.35 -8.01 2.24
CA ASN A 327 -32.13 -8.63 2.76
C ASN A 327 -32.20 -10.13 2.50
N ARG A 328 -31.12 -10.75 2.00
CA ARG A 328 -31.01 -12.22 1.98
C ARG A 328 -31.11 -12.77 3.39
N THR A 329 -31.84 -13.87 3.55
CA THR A 329 -31.89 -14.65 4.79
C THR A 329 -30.95 -15.85 4.69
N ASP A 330 -30.53 -16.43 5.83
CA ASP A 330 -29.64 -17.61 5.85
C ASP A 330 -30.20 -18.83 5.10
N THR A 331 -31.52 -18.89 4.89
CA THR A 331 -32.20 -19.92 4.09
C THR A 331 -32.09 -19.72 2.58
N ASP A 332 -31.68 -18.53 2.13
CA ASP A 332 -31.45 -18.18 0.71
C ASP A 332 -30.01 -18.48 0.25
N LEU A 333 -29.18 -18.99 1.15
CA LEU A 333 -27.85 -19.52 0.84
C LEU A 333 -28.01 -20.88 0.15
N ASP A 334 -28.22 -20.88 -1.17
CA ASP A 334 -28.16 -22.11 -1.94
C ASP A 334 -26.73 -22.70 -1.82
N SER A 335 -26.66 -23.90 -1.25
CA SER A 335 -25.47 -24.75 -1.16
C SER A 335 -24.76 -24.98 -2.51
N ASN A 336 -25.41 -24.67 -3.63
CA ASN A 336 -24.91 -24.86 -5.00
C ASN A 336 -24.24 -23.64 -5.64
N PHE A 337 -23.99 -22.55 -4.91
CA PHE A 337 -23.21 -21.41 -5.42
C PHE A 337 -21.76 -21.74 -5.83
N ARG A 338 -21.31 -22.99 -5.65
CA ARG A 338 -20.01 -23.49 -6.11
C ARG A 338 -19.98 -24.01 -7.55
N GLN A 339 -21.03 -23.82 -8.37
CA GLN A 339 -21.09 -24.45 -9.70
C GLN A 339 -21.35 -23.56 -10.92
N PHE A 340 -21.16 -22.25 -10.85
CA PHE A 340 -21.07 -21.42 -12.07
C PHE A 340 -19.61 -21.19 -12.48
N SER A 341 -18.93 -22.29 -12.82
CA SER A 341 -17.73 -22.23 -13.65
C SER A 341 -18.17 -22.08 -15.11
N ILE A 342 -17.84 -20.96 -15.73
CA ILE A 342 -17.27 -20.67 -17.07
C ILE A 342 -17.45 -21.68 -18.26
N GLN A 343 -17.95 -22.91 -18.10
CA GLN A 343 -17.83 -23.98 -19.11
C GLN A 343 -19.10 -24.40 -19.86
N ASN A 344 -20.29 -23.85 -19.64
CA ASN A 344 -21.49 -24.30 -20.39
C ASN A 344 -22.33 -23.14 -20.95
N CYS A 345 -21.75 -22.36 -21.87
CA CYS A 345 -22.45 -21.27 -22.57
C CYS A 345 -23.18 -21.70 -23.86
N HIS A 346 -23.45 -22.99 -24.05
CA HIS A 346 -24.28 -23.47 -25.17
C HIS A 346 -25.18 -24.62 -24.72
N LYS A 347 -26.37 -24.27 -24.22
CA LYS A 347 -27.64 -24.99 -24.40
C LYS A 347 -28.61 -24.44 -23.36
N ILE A 348 -29.58 -23.68 -23.82
CA ILE A 348 -31.02 -23.88 -23.62
C ILE A 348 -31.69 -22.71 -24.35
N LEU A 349 -32.45 -23.06 -25.37
CA LEU A 349 -33.37 -22.20 -26.12
C LEU A 349 -34.60 -21.87 -25.27
#